data_AF-A0A2H0BX44-F1
#
_entry.id   AF-A0A2H0BX44-F1
#
_cell.length_a   1.000
_cell.length_b   1.000
_cell.length_c   1.000
_cell.angle_alpha   90.00
_cell.angle_beta   90.00
_cell.angle_gamma   90.00
#
_symmetry.space_group_name_H-M   'P 1'
#
loop_
_entity.id
_entity.type
_entity.pdbx_description
1 polymer ?
#
loop_
_entity_poly.entity_id
_entity_poly.type
_entity_poly.pdbx_seq_one_letter_code
_entity_poly.pdbx_strand_id
1 'polypeptide(L)'
;MSNKRLLKFLLAISLLCLIAIVVINLCTSLSQSLKDGITAEIVGGGIVGGIVAAVFFYLQESDEYQASKMKANSFFEQKLLLDIQEAMDRGPSLWNLSGANKFYFDGSLVNPLYDIYQSNFDQINNHHAYFSKNELINKFDEFYKTTRKGYVLGEKMENLVYQNVRSDHHKRGLISANDPATSSYIRGKLFADMSDEELCKYLEWQSVPERAIELYKTFEKSKDVINLISEIKEIRETLITQIEEIKELRKNSFKA
;
A
#
# COMPACT_ATOMS: atom_id res chain seq x y z
N MET A 1 -0.44 -28.09 13.79
CA MET A 1 0.17 -28.48 15.09
C MET A 1 0.75 -27.22 15.73
N SER A 2 0.51 -26.93 17.01
CA SER A 2 1.09 -25.72 17.64
C SER A 2 2.63 -25.76 17.62
N ASN A 3 3.28 -24.64 17.29
CA ASN A 3 4.75 -24.47 17.30
C ASN A 3 5.41 -24.94 18.61
N LYS A 4 4.70 -24.88 19.75
CA LYS A 4 5.16 -25.41 21.04
C LYS A 4 5.16 -26.93 21.11
N ARG A 5 4.26 -27.61 20.37
CA ARG A 5 4.20 -29.09 20.33
C ARG A 5 5.32 -29.67 19.46
N LEU A 6 5.66 -29.00 18.35
CA LEU A 6 6.77 -29.42 17.48
C LEU A 6 8.13 -29.27 18.18
N LEU A 7 8.37 -28.14 18.84
CA LEU A 7 9.61 -27.93 19.61
C LEU A 7 9.76 -28.93 20.76
N LYS A 8 8.68 -29.20 21.50
CA LYS A 8 8.68 -30.23 22.56
C LYS A 8 8.97 -31.62 22.01
N PHE A 9 8.44 -31.94 20.82
CA PHE A 9 8.69 -33.22 20.17
C PHE A 9 10.16 -33.37 19.73
N LEU A 10 10.75 -32.34 19.10
CA LEU A 10 12.15 -32.36 18.69
C LEU A 10 13.12 -32.42 19.89
N LEU A 11 12.85 -31.67 20.96
CA LEU A 11 13.61 -31.74 22.21
C LEU A 11 13.47 -33.12 22.88
N ALA A 12 12.28 -33.71 22.88
CA ALA A 12 12.05 -35.04 23.43
C ALA A 12 12.81 -36.12 22.66
N ILE A 13 12.86 -36.05 21.32
CA ILE A 13 13.65 -36.97 20.50
C ILE A 13 15.14 -36.80 20.79
N SER A 14 15.63 -35.55 20.84
CA SER A 14 17.04 -35.26 21.16
C SER A 14 17.44 -35.81 22.53
N LEU A 15 16.58 -35.63 23.53
CA LEU A 15 16.77 -36.16 24.88
C LEU A 15 16.74 -37.70 24.90
N LEU A 16 15.82 -38.32 24.15
CA LEU A 16 15.74 -39.77 24.00
C LEU A 16 17.00 -40.36 23.35
N CYS A 17 17.54 -39.72 22.32
CA CYS A 17 18.81 -40.14 21.70
C CYS A 17 19.99 -40.05 22.69
N LEU A 18 20.06 -38.97 23.47
CA LEU A 18 21.08 -38.80 24.52
C LEU A 18 20.95 -39.86 25.61
N ILE A 19 19.73 -40.14 26.06
CA ILE A 19 19.45 -41.20 27.04
C ILE A 19 19.83 -42.57 26.47
N ALA A 20 19.52 -42.85 25.21
CA ALA A 20 19.89 -44.12 24.57
C ALA A 20 21.42 -44.30 24.53
N ILE A 21 22.19 -43.26 24.19
CA ILE A 21 23.66 -43.29 24.22
C ILE A 21 24.18 -43.57 25.64
N VAL A 22 23.62 -42.91 26.65
CA VAL A 22 23.99 -43.10 28.06
C VAL A 22 23.67 -44.53 28.51
N VAL A 23 22.48 -45.04 28.21
CA VAL A 23 22.04 -46.40 28.57
C VAL A 23 22.89 -47.47 27.88
N ILE A 24 23.21 -47.30 26.60
CA ILE A 24 24.08 -48.22 25.85
C ILE A 24 25.48 -48.24 26.47
N ASN A 25 26.05 -47.08 26.81
CA ASN A 25 27.39 -47.01 27.37
C ASN A 25 27.49 -47.52 28.81
N LEU A 26 26.53 -47.18 29.68
CA LEU A 26 26.59 -47.46 31.12
C LEU A 26 25.86 -48.73 31.56
N CYS A 27 24.81 -49.16 30.86
CA CYS A 27 23.89 -50.19 31.35
C CYS A 27 23.86 -51.48 30.53
N THR A 28 24.59 -51.56 29.41
CA THR A 28 24.65 -52.78 28.59
C THR A 28 25.99 -53.49 28.71
N SER A 29 25.95 -54.83 28.75
CA SER A 29 27.11 -55.73 28.72
C SER A 29 27.66 -55.96 27.30
N LEU A 30 27.44 -55.01 26.39
CA LEU A 30 27.97 -55.05 25.03
C LEU A 30 29.48 -54.87 25.02
N SER A 31 30.15 -55.47 24.04
CA SER A 31 31.58 -55.25 23.82
C SER A 31 31.85 -53.79 23.45
N GLN A 32 33.03 -53.27 23.84
CA GLN A 32 33.40 -51.87 23.62
C GLN A 32 33.30 -51.48 22.13
N SER A 33 33.71 -52.37 21.22
CA SER A 33 33.60 -52.10 19.77
C SER A 33 32.16 -51.96 19.27
N LEU A 34 31.20 -52.67 19.87
CA LEU A 34 29.79 -52.57 19.49
C LEU A 34 29.18 -51.28 20.04
N LYS A 35 29.56 -50.89 21.26
CA LYS A 35 29.17 -49.61 21.87
C LYS A 35 29.68 -48.44 21.03
N ASP A 36 30.94 -48.49 20.61
CA ASP A 36 31.56 -47.47 19.77
C ASP A 36 30.92 -47.42 18.37
N GLY A 37 30.62 -48.58 17.78
CA GLY A 37 29.92 -48.69 16.49
C GLY A 37 28.50 -48.09 16.52
N ILE A 38 27.69 -48.45 17.51
CA ILE A 38 26.33 -47.91 17.67
C ILE A 38 26.36 -46.41 17.99
N THR A 39 27.31 -45.97 18.83
CA THR A 39 27.47 -44.54 19.15
C THR A 39 27.93 -43.76 17.92
N ALA A 40 28.86 -44.30 17.12
CA ALA A 40 29.29 -43.71 15.87
C ALA A 40 28.19 -43.71 14.80
N GLU A 41 27.26 -44.65 14.81
CA GLU A 41 26.12 -44.68 13.89
C GLU A 41 25.05 -43.64 14.28
N ILE A 42 24.76 -43.51 15.58
CA ILE A 42 23.82 -42.49 16.12
C ILE A 42 24.37 -41.07 15.94
N VAL A 43 25.66 -40.87 16.18
CA VAL A 43 26.33 -39.55 16.09
C VAL A 43 26.78 -39.24 14.66
N GLY A 44 27.46 -40.19 14.00
CA GLY A 44 28.03 -40.06 12.66
C GLY A 44 27.05 -40.28 11.51
N GLY A 45 25.90 -40.91 11.75
CA GLY A 45 24.80 -41.01 10.78
C GLY A 45 24.07 -39.69 10.51
N GLY A 46 24.48 -38.58 11.16
CA GLY A 46 23.94 -37.24 10.93
C GLY A 46 22.55 -36.99 11.52
N ILE A 47 21.92 -37.99 12.14
CA ILE A 47 20.56 -37.88 12.70
C ILE A 47 20.53 -36.91 13.88
N VAL A 48 21.42 -37.07 14.86
CA VAL A 48 21.50 -36.17 16.02
C VAL A 48 21.94 -34.77 15.61
N GLY A 49 22.96 -34.66 14.76
CA GLY A 49 23.43 -33.37 14.24
C GLY A 49 22.37 -32.63 13.41
N GLY A 50 21.63 -33.36 12.57
CA GLY A 50 20.54 -32.82 11.75
C GLY A 50 19.33 -32.37 12.56
N ILE A 51 18.96 -33.10 13.62
CA ILE A 51 17.88 -32.70 14.55
C ILE A 51 18.30 -31.45 15.33
N VAL A 52 19.53 -31.40 15.86
CA VAL A 52 20.05 -30.22 16.58
C VAL A 52 20.10 -29.01 15.64
N ALA A 53 20.64 -29.16 14.43
CA ALA A 53 20.63 -28.10 13.42
C ALA A 53 19.20 -27.66 13.08
N ALA A 54 18.25 -28.58 12.87
CA ALA A 54 16.85 -28.24 12.61
C ALA A 54 16.19 -27.48 13.78
N VAL A 55 16.52 -27.82 15.03
CA VAL A 55 16.06 -27.08 16.22
C VAL A 55 16.67 -25.68 16.25
N PHE A 56 17.97 -25.53 15.99
CA PHE A 56 18.63 -24.22 15.93
C PHE A 56 18.07 -23.36 14.79
N PHE A 57 17.91 -23.91 13.59
CA PHE A 57 17.27 -23.22 12.46
C PHE A 57 15.84 -22.82 12.79
N TYR A 58 15.04 -23.70 13.40
CA TYR A 58 13.67 -23.39 13.79
C TYR A 58 13.59 -22.31 14.89
N LEU A 59 14.50 -22.33 15.86
CA LEU A 59 14.59 -21.30 16.90
C LEU A 59 15.00 -19.96 16.29
N GLN A 60 16.01 -19.96 15.42
CA GLN A 60 16.47 -18.76 14.72
C GLN A 60 15.37 -18.19 13.81
N GLU A 61 14.70 -19.02 13.00
CA GLU A 61 13.58 -18.61 12.14
C GLU A 61 12.40 -18.10 12.98
N SER A 62 12.13 -18.72 14.13
CA SER A 62 11.12 -18.25 15.10
C SER A 62 11.50 -16.89 15.69
N ASP A 63 12.75 -16.67 16.07
CA ASP A 63 13.22 -15.41 16.67
C ASP A 63 13.24 -14.27 15.63
N GLU A 64 13.72 -14.55 14.42
CA GLU A 64 13.66 -13.62 13.29
C GLU A 64 12.22 -13.27 12.92
N TYR A 65 11.32 -14.27 12.96
CA TYR A 65 9.88 -14.06 12.75
C TYR A 65 9.28 -13.17 13.85
N GLN A 66 9.56 -13.43 15.13
CA GLN A 66 9.05 -12.60 16.23
C GLN A 66 9.62 -11.18 16.17
N ALA A 67 10.91 -11.03 15.87
CA ALA A 67 11.55 -9.72 15.71
C ALA A 67 10.92 -8.94 14.54
N SER A 68 10.68 -9.60 13.41
CA SER A 68 10.03 -8.99 12.24
C SER A 68 8.59 -8.60 12.53
N LYS A 69 7.86 -9.43 13.28
CA LYS A 69 6.51 -9.12 13.75
C LYS A 69 6.48 -7.94 14.73
N MET A 70 7.43 -7.83 15.64
CA MET A 70 7.54 -6.68 16.55
C MET A 70 7.84 -5.39 15.79
N LYS A 71 8.76 -5.44 14.80
CA LYS A 71 9.05 -4.31 13.91
C LYS A 71 7.81 -3.89 13.11
N ALA A 72 7.11 -4.87 12.55
CA ALA A 72 5.85 -4.65 11.85
C ALA A 72 4.84 -3.93 12.75
N ASN A 73 4.62 -4.42 13.97
CA ASN A 73 3.72 -3.82 14.95
C ASN A 73 4.14 -2.38 15.31
N SER A 74 5.43 -2.15 15.56
CA SER A 74 5.94 -0.82 15.86
C SER A 74 5.73 0.14 14.69
N PHE A 75 6.03 -0.28 13.46
CA PHE A 75 5.75 0.52 12.27
C PHE A 75 4.25 0.86 12.15
N PHE A 76 3.37 -0.12 12.34
CA PHE A 76 1.94 0.10 12.21
C PHE A 76 1.41 1.08 13.27
N GLU A 77 1.63 0.78 14.55
CA GLU A 77 1.07 1.54 15.67
C GLU A 77 1.73 2.90 15.86
N GLN A 78 3.06 2.97 15.69
CA GLN A 78 3.85 4.16 16.05
C GLN A 78 4.18 5.05 14.84
N LYS A 79 3.79 4.64 13.63
CA LYS A 79 4.00 5.46 12.44
C LYS A 79 2.76 5.50 11.57
N LEU A 80 2.36 4.37 10.96
CA LEU A 80 1.31 4.39 9.94
C LEU A 80 -0.01 4.94 10.48
N LEU A 81 -0.46 4.48 11.65
CA LEU A 81 -1.69 4.96 12.27
C LEU A 81 -1.62 6.43 12.70
N LEU A 82 -0.44 6.91 13.08
CA LEU A 82 -0.25 8.31 13.44
C LEU A 82 -0.25 9.20 12.19
N ASP A 83 0.43 8.80 11.11
CA ASP A 83 0.44 9.52 9.84
C ASP A 83 -1.00 9.64 9.28
N ILE A 84 -1.76 8.54 9.29
CA ILE A 84 -3.17 8.53 8.86
C ILE A 84 -3.99 9.49 9.73
N GLN A 85 -3.81 9.46 11.05
CA GLN A 85 -4.51 10.35 11.95
C GLN A 85 -4.16 11.81 11.68
N GLU A 86 -2.89 12.12 11.51
CA GLU A 86 -2.44 13.48 11.23
C GLU A 86 -3.03 14.02 9.92
N ALA A 87 -3.11 13.19 8.87
CA ALA A 87 -3.80 13.56 7.64
C ALA A 87 -5.31 13.78 7.86
N MET A 88 -5.96 12.95 8.67
CA MET A 88 -7.38 13.14 9.01
C MET A 88 -7.60 14.45 9.79
N ASP A 89 -6.70 14.79 10.71
CA ASP A 89 -6.77 16.01 11.53
C ASP A 89 -6.49 17.27 10.72
N ARG A 90 -5.58 17.19 9.72
CA ARG A 90 -5.33 18.29 8.77
C ARG A 90 -6.52 18.56 7.84
N GLY A 91 -7.35 17.56 7.59
CA GLY A 91 -8.50 17.66 6.70
C GLY A 91 -8.19 17.44 5.21
N PRO A 92 -9.20 17.58 4.34
CA PRO A 92 -9.08 17.27 2.91
C PRO A 92 -8.10 18.21 2.19
N SER A 93 -7.54 17.75 1.07
CA SER A 93 -6.72 18.62 0.22
C SER A 93 -7.58 19.73 -0.38
N LEU A 94 -7.02 20.93 -0.48
CA LEU A 94 -7.65 22.03 -1.19
C LEU A 94 -7.65 21.75 -2.70
N TRP A 95 -8.66 22.28 -3.40
CA TRP A 95 -8.66 22.25 -4.87
C TRP A 95 -7.43 22.95 -5.42
N ASN A 96 -6.59 22.17 -6.12
CA ASN A 96 -5.41 22.67 -6.77
C ASN A 96 -5.47 22.38 -8.28
N LEU A 97 -5.90 23.37 -9.06
CA LEU A 97 -5.93 23.27 -10.52
C LEU A 97 -4.52 23.20 -11.13
N SER A 98 -3.48 23.48 -10.34
CA SER A 98 -2.08 23.24 -10.68
C SER A 98 -1.61 21.88 -10.14
N GLY A 99 -1.72 20.85 -10.97
CA GLY A 99 -1.31 19.50 -10.58
C GLY A 99 -1.77 18.49 -11.62
N ALA A 100 -0.99 17.42 -11.79
CA ALA A 100 -1.30 16.32 -12.70
C ALA A 100 -2.61 15.59 -12.28
N ASN A 101 -2.75 14.31 -12.62
CA ASN A 101 -3.86 13.43 -12.25
C ASN A 101 -4.38 13.49 -10.79
N LYS A 102 -3.60 14.00 -9.82
CA LYS A 102 -4.05 14.20 -8.44
C LYS A 102 -5.22 15.18 -8.31
N PHE A 103 -5.32 16.19 -9.18
CA PHE A 103 -6.37 17.21 -9.12
C PHE A 103 -7.78 16.60 -9.06
N TYR A 104 -8.04 15.52 -9.79
CA TYR A 104 -9.36 14.88 -9.85
C TYR A 104 -9.86 14.35 -8.51
N PHE A 105 -8.98 14.26 -7.50
CA PHE A 105 -9.30 13.76 -6.17
C PHE A 105 -9.14 14.84 -5.08
N ASP A 106 -8.89 16.10 -5.47
CA ASP A 106 -8.86 17.20 -4.51
C ASP A 106 -10.23 17.48 -3.88
N GLY A 107 -10.26 18.30 -2.83
CA GLY A 107 -11.46 18.51 -2.01
C GLY A 107 -11.83 17.29 -1.17
N SER A 108 -10.92 16.30 -1.03
CA SER A 108 -11.14 15.08 -0.26
C SER A 108 -9.86 14.65 0.46
N LEU A 109 -9.94 13.63 1.32
CA LEU A 109 -8.77 13.02 1.96
C LEU A 109 -8.04 12.02 1.05
N VAL A 110 -8.43 11.88 -0.21
CA VAL A 110 -7.87 10.86 -1.09
C VAL A 110 -6.37 11.06 -1.31
N ASN A 111 -5.97 12.27 -1.72
CA ASN A 111 -4.58 12.59 -2.02
C ASN A 111 -3.66 12.45 -0.79
N PRO A 112 -3.99 13.02 0.39
CA PRO A 112 -3.19 12.84 1.60
C PRO A 112 -3.00 11.37 2.00
N LEU A 113 -4.08 10.58 2.01
CA LEU A 113 -4.02 9.17 2.41
C LEU A 113 -3.27 8.31 1.42
N TYR A 114 -3.43 8.60 0.12
CA TYR A 114 -2.65 7.97 -0.91
C TYR A 114 -1.15 8.26 -0.76
N ASP A 115 -0.78 9.52 -0.47
CA ASP A 115 0.61 9.92 -0.31
C ASP A 115 1.26 9.26 0.91
N ILE A 116 0.52 9.05 2.00
CA ILE A 116 0.97 8.25 3.16
C ILE A 116 1.24 6.81 2.74
N TYR A 117 0.31 6.17 2.04
CA TYR A 117 0.50 4.79 1.58
C TYR A 117 1.73 4.70 0.66
N GLN A 118 1.80 5.58 -0.34
CA GLN A 118 2.86 5.58 -1.33
C GLN A 118 4.25 5.81 -0.70
N SER A 119 4.35 6.69 0.30
CA SER A 119 5.60 6.96 1.03
C SER A 119 6.05 5.79 1.91
N ASN A 120 5.13 4.88 2.26
CA ASN A 120 5.39 3.73 3.12
C ASN A 120 5.16 2.38 2.39
N PHE A 121 5.07 2.39 1.06
CA PHE A 121 4.66 1.24 0.24
C PHE A 121 5.46 -0.03 0.54
N ASP A 122 6.79 0.07 0.58
CA ASP A 122 7.66 -1.08 0.84
C ASP A 122 7.46 -1.64 2.25
N GLN A 123 7.30 -0.77 3.24
CA GLN A 123 7.11 -1.18 4.63
C GLN A 123 5.74 -1.85 4.82
N ILE A 124 4.69 -1.29 4.22
CA ILE A 124 3.34 -1.88 4.24
C ILE A 124 3.36 -3.26 3.58
N ASN A 125 3.95 -3.40 2.39
CA ASN A 125 4.00 -4.68 1.68
C ASN A 125 4.84 -5.73 2.41
N ASN A 126 6.03 -5.35 2.90
CA ASN A 126 6.92 -6.25 3.64
C ASN A 126 6.29 -6.74 4.95
N HIS A 127 5.39 -5.96 5.54
CA HIS A 127 4.75 -6.28 6.81
C HIS A 127 3.34 -6.83 6.68
N HIS A 128 2.73 -6.78 5.49
CA HIS A 128 1.36 -7.21 5.23
C HIS A 128 1.07 -8.63 5.72
N ALA A 129 2.02 -9.56 5.54
CA ALA A 129 1.89 -10.96 5.98
C ALA A 129 1.64 -11.10 7.49
N TYR A 130 2.15 -10.19 8.32
CA TYR A 130 1.97 -10.21 9.77
C TYR A 130 0.60 -9.66 10.21
N PHE A 131 -0.12 -9.01 9.30
CA PHE A 131 -1.37 -8.30 9.56
C PHE A 131 -2.53 -8.72 8.65
N SER A 132 -2.46 -9.89 8.03
CA SER A 132 -3.45 -10.33 7.03
C SER A 132 -4.90 -10.36 7.54
N LYS A 133 -5.11 -10.34 8.86
CA LYS A 133 -6.43 -10.30 9.52
C LYS A 133 -6.83 -8.92 10.03
N ASN A 134 -5.99 -7.90 9.86
CA ASN A 134 -6.29 -6.55 10.29
C ASN A 134 -7.14 -5.86 9.22
N GLU A 135 -8.39 -5.60 9.56
CA GLU A 135 -9.37 -5.00 8.64
C GLU A 135 -8.97 -3.61 8.17
N LEU A 136 -8.36 -2.80 9.05
CA LEU A 136 -7.91 -1.45 8.71
C LEU A 136 -6.81 -1.47 7.65
N ILE A 137 -5.82 -2.36 7.80
CA ILE A 137 -4.72 -2.49 6.81
C ILE A 137 -5.25 -3.00 5.47
N ASN A 138 -6.09 -4.04 5.51
CA ASN A 138 -6.69 -4.58 4.29
C ASN A 138 -7.50 -3.50 3.57
N LYS A 139 -8.25 -2.68 4.32
CA LYS A 139 -9.03 -1.60 3.71
C LYS A 139 -8.19 -0.44 3.21
N PHE A 140 -7.10 -0.11 3.90
CA PHE A 140 -6.14 0.89 3.42
C PHE A 140 -5.44 0.43 2.13
N ASP A 141 -5.17 -0.87 1.97
CA ASP A 141 -4.64 -1.46 0.74
C ASP A 141 -5.66 -1.45 -0.42
N GLU A 142 -6.92 -1.79 -0.16
CA GLU A 142 -8.01 -1.65 -1.13
C GLU A 142 -8.17 -0.21 -1.61
N PHE A 143 -8.09 0.74 -0.67
CA PHE A 143 -8.12 2.16 -0.95
C PHE A 143 -6.95 2.59 -1.85
N TYR A 144 -5.73 2.13 -1.57
CA TYR A 144 -4.57 2.40 -2.42
C TYR A 144 -4.76 1.87 -3.85
N LYS A 145 -5.19 0.61 -4.00
CA LYS A 145 -5.45 -0.02 -5.30
C LYS A 145 -6.51 0.72 -6.09
N THR A 146 -7.58 1.15 -5.43
CA THR A 146 -8.68 1.91 -6.05
C THR A 146 -8.20 3.30 -6.48
N THR A 147 -7.43 3.98 -5.62
CA THR A 147 -6.87 5.31 -5.93
C THR A 147 -5.90 5.23 -7.10
N ARG A 148 -5.06 4.19 -7.18
CA ARG A 148 -4.17 3.95 -8.32
C ARG A 148 -4.93 3.85 -9.65
N LYS A 149 -6.05 3.11 -9.68
CA LYS A 149 -6.91 3.04 -10.88
C LYS A 149 -7.45 4.41 -11.24
N GLY A 150 -7.94 5.16 -10.26
CA GLY A 150 -8.41 6.54 -10.44
C GLY A 150 -7.32 7.46 -11.01
N TYR A 151 -6.10 7.38 -10.50
CA TYR A 151 -4.95 8.16 -10.96
C TYR A 151 -4.57 7.84 -12.41
N VAL A 152 -4.67 6.59 -12.85
CA VAL A 152 -4.45 6.21 -14.25
C VAL A 152 -5.52 6.82 -15.15
N LEU A 153 -6.78 6.84 -14.73
CA LEU A 153 -7.85 7.52 -15.48
C LEU A 153 -7.63 9.04 -15.51
N GLY A 154 -7.18 9.61 -14.39
CA GLY A 154 -6.77 11.01 -14.31
C GLY A 154 -5.64 11.35 -15.27
N GLU A 155 -4.62 10.49 -15.41
CA GLU A 155 -3.52 10.69 -16.38
C GLU A 155 -4.03 10.65 -17.82
N LYS A 156 -4.95 9.74 -18.12
CA LYS A 156 -5.59 9.69 -19.45
C LYS A 156 -6.37 10.97 -19.74
N MET A 157 -7.15 11.47 -18.78
CA MET A 157 -7.87 12.73 -18.93
C MET A 157 -6.92 13.91 -19.13
N GLU A 158 -5.86 13.99 -18.33
CA GLU A 158 -4.86 15.05 -18.42
C GLU A 158 -4.16 15.06 -19.78
N ASN A 159 -3.79 13.88 -20.29
CA ASN A 159 -3.22 13.74 -21.62
C ASN A 159 -4.19 14.19 -22.73
N LEU A 160 -5.49 13.88 -22.61
CA LEU A 160 -6.50 14.35 -23.56
C LEU A 160 -6.65 15.88 -23.51
N VAL A 161 -6.66 16.48 -22.31
CA VAL A 161 -6.69 17.94 -22.14
C VAL A 161 -5.50 18.57 -22.84
N TYR A 162 -4.28 18.13 -22.53
CA TYR A 162 -3.06 18.68 -23.13
C TYR A 162 -3.00 18.52 -24.65
N GLN A 163 -3.34 17.34 -25.17
CA GLN A 163 -3.28 17.08 -26.61
C GLN A 163 -4.24 17.97 -27.42
N ASN A 164 -5.46 18.19 -26.93
CA ASN A 164 -6.42 19.04 -27.63
C ASN A 164 -6.07 20.52 -27.52
N VAL A 165 -5.63 21.01 -26.34
CA VAL A 165 -5.15 22.39 -26.18
C VAL A 165 -3.97 22.64 -27.14
N ARG A 166 -3.01 21.72 -27.20
CA ARG A 166 -1.88 21.80 -28.12
C ARG A 166 -2.30 21.77 -29.59
N SER A 167 -3.24 20.91 -29.94
CA SER A 167 -3.77 20.79 -31.31
C SER A 167 -4.46 22.09 -31.77
N ASP A 168 -5.28 22.71 -30.91
CA ASP A 168 -5.89 24.00 -31.20
C ASP A 168 -4.85 25.11 -31.38
N HIS A 169 -3.84 25.16 -30.50
CA HIS A 169 -2.75 26.13 -30.63
C HIS A 169 -1.98 25.99 -31.94
N HIS A 170 -1.71 24.75 -32.36
CA HIS A 170 -1.05 24.47 -33.63
C HIS A 170 -1.90 24.90 -34.83
N LYS A 171 -3.20 24.61 -34.83
CA LYS A 171 -4.13 25.02 -35.91
C LYS A 171 -4.19 26.53 -36.09
N ARG A 172 -3.94 27.30 -35.03
CA ARG A 172 -4.00 28.76 -35.01
C ARG A 172 -2.64 29.45 -35.13
N GLY A 173 -1.55 28.70 -35.34
CA GLY A 173 -0.21 29.25 -35.51
C GLY A 173 0.36 29.93 -34.25
N LEU A 174 -0.11 29.54 -33.06
CA LEU A 174 0.35 30.10 -31.79
C LEU A 174 1.58 29.35 -31.27
N ILE A 175 2.51 30.07 -30.62
CA ILE A 175 3.69 29.45 -29.98
C ILE A 175 3.19 28.64 -28.77
N SER A 176 3.23 27.32 -28.93
CA SER A 176 2.45 26.34 -28.18
C SER A 176 3.20 25.72 -26.99
N ALA A 177 3.92 26.51 -26.20
CA ALA A 177 4.46 26.00 -24.94
C ALA A 177 3.29 25.84 -23.95
N ASN A 178 2.58 24.70 -24.04
CA ASN A 178 1.48 24.21 -23.20
C ASN A 178 0.83 25.28 -22.33
N ASP A 179 -0.22 25.93 -22.82
CA ASP A 179 -0.94 26.93 -22.04
C ASP A 179 -1.57 26.29 -20.79
N PRO A 180 -0.93 26.48 -19.62
CA PRO A 180 -1.33 25.77 -18.42
C PRO A 180 -2.62 26.38 -17.87
N ALA A 181 -2.87 27.67 -18.13
CA ALA A 181 -4.08 28.35 -17.68
C ALA A 181 -5.32 27.83 -18.42
N THR A 182 -5.24 27.66 -19.74
CA THR A 182 -6.33 27.02 -20.52
C THR A 182 -6.58 25.58 -20.08
N SER A 183 -5.51 24.81 -19.81
CA SER A 183 -5.63 23.42 -19.34
C SER A 183 -6.27 23.34 -17.95
N SER A 184 -5.87 24.24 -17.03
CA SER A 184 -6.45 24.39 -15.70
C SER A 184 -7.91 24.81 -15.73
N TYR A 185 -8.28 25.74 -16.63
CA TYR A 185 -9.69 26.11 -16.83
C TYR A 185 -10.53 24.90 -17.23
N ILE A 186 -10.09 24.15 -18.26
CA ILE A 186 -10.82 22.98 -18.75
C ILE A 186 -10.99 21.93 -17.64
N ARG A 187 -9.93 21.64 -16.88
CA ARG A 187 -9.99 20.72 -15.72
C ARG A 187 -11.01 21.17 -14.67
N GLY A 188 -10.96 22.45 -14.30
CA GLY A 188 -11.85 23.03 -13.30
C GLY A 188 -13.32 22.92 -13.70
N LYS A 189 -13.63 23.25 -14.97
CA LYS A 189 -14.98 23.12 -15.52
C LYS A 189 -15.47 21.68 -15.58
N LEU A 190 -14.62 20.75 -16.02
CA LEU A 190 -15.04 19.36 -16.23
C LEU A 190 -15.21 18.59 -14.92
N PHE A 191 -14.42 18.91 -13.88
CA PHE A 191 -14.30 18.02 -12.72
C PHE A 191 -14.56 18.65 -11.35
N ALA A 192 -14.18 19.91 -11.16
CA ALA A 192 -14.38 20.59 -9.89
C ALA A 192 -15.73 21.33 -9.80
N ASP A 193 -16.52 21.31 -10.88
CA ASP A 193 -17.78 22.06 -11.00
C ASP A 193 -17.63 23.54 -10.64
N MET A 194 -16.43 24.09 -10.86
CA MET A 194 -16.14 25.48 -10.53
C MET A 194 -16.81 26.40 -11.54
N SER A 195 -17.38 27.49 -11.03
CA SER A 195 -17.93 28.55 -11.86
C SER A 195 -16.83 29.24 -12.67
N ASP A 196 -17.22 29.92 -13.75
CA ASP A 196 -16.29 30.72 -14.55
C ASP A 196 -15.66 31.84 -13.72
N GLU A 197 -16.40 32.39 -12.76
CA GLU A 197 -15.93 33.44 -11.84
C GLU A 197 -14.83 32.92 -10.90
N GLU A 198 -15.03 31.74 -10.30
CA GLU A 198 -14.03 31.11 -9.44
C GLU A 198 -12.76 30.76 -10.21
N LEU A 199 -12.91 30.23 -11.44
CA LEU A 199 -11.77 29.90 -12.30
C LEU A 199 -11.03 31.14 -12.78
N CYS A 200 -11.74 32.21 -13.16
CA CYS A 200 -11.09 33.47 -13.53
C CYS A 200 -10.31 34.05 -12.37
N LYS A 201 -10.87 34.03 -11.16
CA LYS A 201 -10.17 34.48 -9.94
C LYS A 201 -8.92 33.64 -9.67
N TYR A 202 -9.00 32.32 -9.83
CA TYR A 202 -7.86 31.42 -9.62
C TYR A 202 -6.76 31.61 -10.68
N LEU A 203 -7.16 31.79 -11.94
CA LEU A 203 -6.24 31.91 -13.08
C LEU A 203 -5.75 33.34 -13.34
N GLU A 204 -6.15 34.28 -12.47
CA GLU A 204 -5.86 35.71 -12.62
C GLU A 204 -6.35 36.30 -13.96
N TRP A 205 -7.47 35.78 -14.46
CA TRP A 205 -8.11 36.26 -15.68
C TRP A 205 -9.16 37.33 -15.34
N GLN A 206 -9.20 38.40 -16.15
CA GLN A 206 -10.27 39.40 -16.06
C GLN A 206 -11.61 38.86 -16.58
N SER A 207 -11.57 37.97 -17.56
CA SER A 207 -12.72 37.26 -18.12
C SER A 207 -12.23 35.97 -18.79
N VAL A 208 -13.13 34.99 -18.96
CA VAL A 208 -12.78 33.74 -19.63
C VAL A 208 -12.45 34.03 -21.10
N PRO A 209 -11.25 33.67 -21.59
CA PRO A 209 -10.92 33.79 -22.99
C PRO A 209 -11.90 32.97 -23.84
N GLU A 210 -12.43 33.55 -24.92
CA GLU A 210 -13.39 32.88 -25.82
C GLU A 210 -12.87 31.51 -26.30
N ARG A 211 -11.56 31.39 -26.55
CA ARG A 211 -10.89 30.14 -26.90
C ARG A 211 -11.05 29.04 -25.84
N ALA A 212 -10.94 29.39 -24.55
CA ALA A 212 -11.10 28.43 -23.47
C ALA A 212 -12.54 27.90 -23.42
N ILE A 213 -13.53 28.74 -23.72
CA ILE A 213 -14.94 28.36 -23.86
C ILE A 213 -15.16 27.43 -25.06
N GLU A 214 -14.60 27.77 -26.23
CA GLU A 214 -14.70 26.93 -27.44
C GLU A 214 -14.11 25.54 -27.23
N LEU A 215 -12.92 25.48 -26.61
CA LEU A 215 -12.27 24.22 -26.25
C LEU A 215 -13.13 23.44 -25.25
N TYR A 216 -13.58 24.06 -24.17
CA TYR A 216 -14.45 23.42 -23.19
C TYR A 216 -15.71 22.81 -23.84
N LYS A 217 -16.39 23.54 -24.74
CA LYS A 217 -17.56 23.03 -25.49
C LYS A 217 -17.24 21.81 -26.34
N THR A 218 -15.99 21.66 -26.78
CA THR A 218 -15.53 20.47 -27.51
C THR A 218 -15.37 19.27 -26.57
N PHE A 219 -14.82 19.49 -25.37
CA PHE A 219 -14.72 18.46 -24.33
C PHE A 219 -16.09 18.01 -23.81
N GLU A 220 -17.00 18.96 -23.56
CA GLU A 220 -18.35 18.71 -23.05
C GLU A 220 -19.18 17.81 -23.98
N LYS A 221 -18.89 17.82 -25.28
CA LYS A 221 -19.58 16.99 -26.29
C LYS A 221 -18.86 15.68 -26.60
N SER A 222 -17.64 15.50 -26.09
CA SER A 222 -16.84 14.31 -26.36
C SER A 222 -17.31 13.13 -25.51
N LYS A 223 -17.83 12.08 -26.14
CA LYS A 223 -18.28 10.87 -25.45
C LYS A 223 -17.18 10.23 -24.61
N ASP A 224 -15.95 10.20 -25.12
CA ASP A 224 -14.81 9.62 -24.40
C ASP A 224 -14.49 10.41 -23.14
N VAL A 225 -14.58 11.74 -23.21
CA VAL A 225 -14.37 12.63 -22.06
C VAL A 225 -15.49 12.46 -21.05
N ILE A 226 -16.76 12.43 -21.49
CA ILE A 226 -17.91 12.21 -20.60
C ILE A 226 -17.77 10.88 -19.86
N ASN A 227 -17.43 9.80 -20.57
CA ASN A 227 -17.24 8.49 -19.97
C ASN A 227 -16.13 8.49 -18.93
N LEU A 228 -14.96 9.06 -19.26
CA LEU A 228 -13.85 9.18 -18.31
C LEU A 228 -14.23 10.03 -17.08
N ILE A 229 -14.97 11.14 -17.26
CA ILE A 229 -15.44 11.94 -16.12
C ILE A 229 -16.33 11.10 -15.22
N SER A 230 -17.27 10.35 -15.81
CA SER A 230 -18.18 9.48 -15.06
C SER A 230 -17.41 8.42 -14.27
N GLU A 231 -16.47 7.72 -14.91
CA GLU A 231 -15.66 6.68 -14.25
C GLU A 231 -14.82 7.26 -13.10
N ILE A 232 -14.17 8.42 -13.29
CA ILE A 232 -13.38 9.04 -12.23
C ILE A 232 -14.29 9.51 -11.07
N LYS A 233 -15.50 10.03 -11.36
CA LYS A 233 -16.48 10.41 -10.34
C LYS A 233 -16.94 9.20 -9.51
N GLU A 234 -17.27 8.09 -10.16
CA GLU A 234 -17.65 6.84 -9.49
C GLU A 234 -16.51 6.30 -8.59
N ILE A 235 -15.28 6.34 -9.09
CA ILE A 235 -14.10 5.98 -8.27
C ILE A 235 -13.97 6.94 -7.08
N ARG A 236 -14.14 8.24 -7.28
CA ARG A 236 -14.05 9.22 -6.20
C ARG A 236 -15.11 8.99 -5.13
N GLU A 237 -16.35 8.71 -5.51
CA GLU A 237 -17.43 8.37 -4.57
C GLU A 237 -17.09 7.09 -3.78
N THR A 238 -16.62 6.05 -4.47
CA THR A 238 -16.15 4.81 -3.84
C THR A 238 -15.04 5.09 -2.84
N LEU A 239 -14.05 5.90 -3.21
CA LEU A 239 -12.94 6.26 -2.33
C LEU A 239 -13.40 7.08 -1.12
N ILE A 240 -14.37 7.98 -1.28
CA ILE A 240 -14.95 8.72 -0.15
C ILE A 240 -15.62 7.77 0.84
N THR A 241 -16.39 6.78 0.37
CA THR A 241 -16.96 5.75 1.25
C THR A 241 -15.87 4.97 1.98
N GLN A 242 -14.82 4.55 1.28
CA GLN A 242 -13.70 3.83 1.90
C GLN A 242 -12.96 4.68 2.94
N ILE A 243 -12.86 5.99 2.73
CA ILE A 243 -12.27 6.93 3.70
C ILE A 243 -13.07 6.93 5.00
N GLU A 244 -14.41 6.94 4.91
CA GLU A 244 -15.25 6.89 6.11
C GLU A 244 -15.10 5.55 6.85
N GLU A 245 -15.03 4.43 6.13
CA GLU A 245 -14.74 3.11 6.74
C GLU A 245 -13.37 3.08 7.43
N ILE A 246 -12.33 3.63 6.79
CA ILE A 246 -10.98 3.76 7.36
C ILE A 246 -11.02 4.62 8.64
N LYS A 247 -11.78 5.72 8.65
CA LYS A 247 -11.96 6.56 9.85
C LYS A 247 -12.60 5.78 10.99
N GLU A 248 -13.64 5.00 10.70
CA GLU A 248 -14.34 4.18 11.71
C GLU A 248 -13.43 3.09 12.29
N LEU A 249 -12.77 2.32 11.43
CA LEU A 249 -11.82 1.27 11.83
C LEU A 249 -10.66 1.84 12.65
N ARG A 250 -10.15 3.01 12.28
CA ARG A 250 -9.09 3.71 13.03
C ARG A 250 -9.56 4.11 14.43
N LYS A 251 -10.77 4.66 14.58
CA LYS A 251 -11.32 5.03 15.89
C LYS A 251 -11.42 3.83 16.84
N ASN A 252 -11.70 2.65 16.31
CA ASN A 252 -11.80 1.42 17.10
C ASN A 252 -10.43 0.85 17.47
N SER A 253 -9.42 1.06 16.63
CA SER A 253 -8.05 0.57 16.86
C SER A 253 -7.36 1.25 18.05
N PHE A 254 -7.71 2.50 18.39
CA PHE A 254 -7.18 3.22 19.57
C PHE A 254 -7.91 2.91 20.90
N LYS A 255 -9.03 2.16 20.86
CA LYS A 255 -9.82 1.83 22.06
C LYS A 255 -9.52 0.44 22.62
N ALA A 256 -8.72 -0.36 21.93
CA ALA A 256 -8.27 -1.69 22.33
C ALA A 256 -6.88 -1.64 22.97
#